data_AF-A0AAQ2WVM5-F1
#
_entry.id   AF-A0AAQ2WVM5-F1
#
_cell.length_a   1.000
_cell.length_b   1.000
_cell.length_c   1.000
_cell.angle_alpha   90.00
_cell.angle_beta   90.00
_cell.angle_gamma   90.00
#
_symmetry.space_group_name_H-M   'P 1'
#
loop_
_entity.id
_entity.type
_entity.pdbx_description
1 polymer ?
#
loop_
_entity_poly.entity_id
_entity_poly.type
_entity_poly.pdbx_seq_one_letter_code
_entity_poly.pdbx_strand_id
1 'polypeptide(L)'
;MTILENLNVHTLYIEDRDNTTGKGSITKVFINLRAHMNHHYRIAPIKPISNQFTRIATLIGPINSSNLSILDFSSKSAIADIYKYKGDSKSDDDSIDSLSALYMLLTLNKSSLKAHFTKIRFI
;
A
#
# COMPACT_ATOMS: atom_id res chain seq x y z
N MET A 1 -9.02 18.83 2.67
CA MET A 1 -9.94 17.70 2.85
C MET A 1 -9.25 16.47 2.29
N THR A 2 -8.65 15.69 3.17
CA THR A 2 -7.69 14.63 2.82
C THR A 2 -8.45 13.33 2.59
N ILE A 3 -8.01 12.44 1.70
CA ILE A 3 -8.65 11.13 1.41
C ILE A 3 -8.89 10.31 2.69
N LEU A 4 -8.04 10.50 3.70
CA LEU A 4 -8.10 9.88 5.01
C LEU A 4 -9.20 10.43 5.94
N GLU A 5 -9.68 11.64 5.73
CA GLU A 5 -10.82 12.19 6.50
C GLU A 5 -12.14 11.60 5.97
N ASN A 6 -12.20 11.33 4.66
CA ASN A 6 -13.39 10.81 3.97
C ASN A 6 -13.48 9.29 4.03
N LEU A 7 -12.36 8.59 4.16
CA LEU A 7 -12.30 7.14 4.31
C LEU A 7 -12.05 6.81 5.77
N ASN A 8 -12.87 5.93 6.35
CA ASN A 8 -12.63 5.39 7.69
C ASN A 8 -11.44 4.41 7.66
N VAL A 9 -10.22 4.95 7.53
CA VAL A 9 -9.00 4.16 7.42
C VAL A 9 -8.74 3.49 8.76
N HIS A 10 -8.63 2.17 8.76
CA HIS A 10 -8.34 1.40 9.97
C HIS A 10 -6.83 1.19 10.18
N THR A 11 -6.11 0.85 9.11
CA THR A 11 -4.67 0.57 9.14
C THR A 11 -3.99 1.21 7.95
N LEU A 12 -2.93 1.96 8.20
CA LEU A 12 -2.00 2.45 7.20
C LEU A 12 -0.73 1.59 7.23
N TYR A 13 -0.45 0.90 6.13
CA TYR A 13 0.80 0.17 5.97
C TYR A 13 1.86 1.08 5.34
N ILE A 14 3.02 1.20 5.98
CA ILE A 14 4.13 2.03 5.49
C ILE A 14 5.33 1.12 5.28
N GLU A 15 5.94 1.20 4.10
CA GLU A 15 7.19 0.50 3.88
C GLU A 15 8.31 1.02 4.80
N ASP A 16 9.00 0.12 5.48
CA ASP A 16 10.08 0.36 6.44
C ASP A 16 11.34 1.01 5.82
N ARG A 17 11.33 1.22 4.50
CA ARG A 17 12.25 2.17 3.84
C ARG A 17 12.06 3.59 4.39
N ASP A 18 10.81 3.96 4.66
CA ASP A 18 10.50 5.13 5.46
C ASP A 18 10.66 4.78 6.93
N ASN A 19 11.44 5.57 7.67
CA ASN A 19 11.72 5.30 9.07
C ASN A 19 10.43 5.37 9.91
N THR A 20 9.86 4.19 10.17
CA THR A 20 8.57 4.03 10.84
C THR A 20 8.61 4.30 12.34
N THR A 21 9.78 4.59 12.93
CA THR A 21 9.91 5.05 14.33
C THR A 21 9.47 6.52 14.55
N GLY A 22 8.69 7.08 13.63
CA GLY A 22 8.24 8.47 13.65
C GLY A 22 9.26 9.48 13.09
N LYS A 23 10.36 9.00 12.48
CA LYS A 23 11.42 9.87 11.94
C LYS A 23 11.39 10.00 10.42
N GLY A 24 10.77 9.06 9.72
CA GLY A 24 10.59 9.04 8.26
C GLY A 24 9.69 10.17 7.78
N SER A 25 9.95 10.67 6.58
CA SER A 25 9.21 11.80 6.01
C SER A 25 7.74 11.45 5.80
N ILE A 26 7.46 10.24 5.30
CA ILE A 26 6.10 9.76 5.04
C ILE A 26 5.38 9.46 6.36
N THR A 27 6.05 8.76 7.28
CA THR A 27 5.52 8.43 8.60
C THR A 27 5.16 9.70 9.38
N LYS A 28 5.99 10.75 9.33
CA LYS A 28 5.69 12.04 9.98
C LYS A 28 4.45 12.70 9.40
N VAL A 29 4.30 12.72 8.07
CA VAL A 29 3.11 13.27 7.41
C VAL A 29 1.86 12.56 7.92
N PHE A 30 1.87 11.24 7.95
CA PHE A 30 0.70 10.47 8.40
C PHE A 30 0.49 10.49 9.92
N ILE A 31 1.52 10.59 10.76
CA ILE A 31 1.34 10.82 12.20
C ILE A 31 0.69 12.19 12.43
N ASN A 32 1.15 13.23 11.73
CA ASN A 32 0.60 14.57 11.85
C ASN A 32 -0.85 14.63 11.36
N LEU A 33 -1.18 13.99 10.23
CA LEU A 33 -2.56 13.89 9.75
C LEU A 33 -3.46 13.19 10.78
N ARG A 34 -3.00 12.06 11.33
CA ARG A 34 -3.72 11.31 12.37
C ARG A 34 -4.02 12.15 13.62
N ALA A 35 -3.12 13.07 13.99
CA ALA A 35 -3.31 13.94 15.16
C ALA A 35 -4.46 14.95 15.01
N HIS A 36 -4.90 15.22 13.78
CA HIS A 36 -5.99 16.15 13.46
C HIS A 36 -7.30 15.43 13.10
N MET A 37 -7.38 14.11 13.30
CA MET A 37 -8.55 13.29 12.95
C MET A 37 -9.29 12.80 14.19
N ASN A 38 -10.62 12.68 14.07
CA ASN A 38 -11.49 12.11 15.11
C ASN A 38 -11.36 10.59 15.26
N HIS A 39 -10.70 9.91 14.32
CA HIS A 39 -10.40 8.49 14.37
C HIS A 39 -8.90 8.26 14.18
N HIS A 40 -8.33 7.33 14.94
CA HIS A 40 -6.91 7.01 14.87
C HIS A 40 -6.69 5.67 14.14
N TYR A 41 -6.23 5.74 12.90
CA TYR A 41 -5.72 4.56 12.22
C TYR A 41 -4.41 4.07 12.85
N ARG A 42 -4.20 2.76 12.77
CA ARG A 42 -2.94 2.11 13.15
C ARG A 42 -1.89 2.35 12.07
N ILE A 43 -0.62 2.49 12.45
CA ILE A 43 0.47 2.52 11.49
C ILE A 43 1.23 1.20 11.60
N ALA A 44 1.34 0.48 10.50
CA ALA A 44 2.00 -0.82 10.44
C ALA A 44 3.21 -0.73 9.50
N PRO A 45 4.46 -0.71 10.01
CA PRO A 45 5.61 -0.99 9.17
C PRO A 45 5.45 -2.30 8.43
N ILE A 46 5.87 -2.31 7.17
CA ILE A 46 6.02 -3.50 6.36
C ILE A 46 7.38 -3.46 5.68
N LYS A 47 8.00 -4.62 5.48
CA LYS A 47 9.19 -4.71 4.64
C LYS A 47 9.00 -5.83 3.63
N PRO A 48 8.63 -5.51 2.37
CA PRO A 48 8.57 -6.51 1.32
C PRO A 48 9.93 -7.20 1.16
N ILE A 49 9.93 -8.53 1.08
CA ILE A 49 11.13 -9.35 0.81
C ILE A 49 11.00 -10.15 -0.49
N SER A 50 9.78 -10.30 -0.99
CA SER A 50 9.53 -10.91 -2.29
C SER A 50 9.95 -9.98 -3.42
N ASN A 51 10.14 -10.55 -4.61
CA ASN A 51 10.38 -9.75 -5.82
C ASN A 51 9.13 -8.91 -6.16
N GLN A 52 9.34 -7.68 -6.62
CA GLN A 52 8.29 -6.74 -6.99
C GLN A 52 7.36 -7.28 -8.08
N PHE A 53 7.92 -7.87 -9.14
CA PHE A 53 7.14 -8.50 -10.21
C PHE A 53 6.23 -9.60 -9.67
N THR A 54 6.73 -10.43 -8.75
CA THR A 54 5.92 -11.49 -8.12
C THR A 54 4.75 -10.91 -7.34
N ARG A 55 4.93 -9.78 -6.63
CA ARG A 55 3.82 -9.11 -5.95
C ARG A 55 2.82 -8.56 -6.95
N ILE A 56 3.27 -7.81 -7.95
CA ILE A 56 2.40 -7.20 -8.97
C ILE A 56 1.59 -8.27 -9.72
N ALA A 57 2.20 -9.42 -10.04
CA ALA A 57 1.50 -10.53 -10.69
C ALA A 57 0.29 -11.05 -9.89
N THR A 58 0.26 -10.85 -8.56
CA THR A 58 -0.91 -11.22 -7.74
C THR A 58 -2.17 -10.42 -8.07
N LEU A 59 -2.02 -9.25 -8.72
CA LEU A 59 -3.13 -8.41 -9.15
C LEU A 59 -3.78 -8.85 -10.46
N ILE A 60 -3.14 -9.71 -11.26
CA ILE A 60 -3.66 -10.15 -12.57
C ILE A 60 -5.06 -10.76 -12.42
N GLY A 61 -5.21 -11.69 -11.47
CA GLY A 61 -6.50 -12.33 -11.16
C GLY A 61 -7.59 -11.32 -10.78
N PRO A 62 -7.44 -10.57 -9.67
CA PRO A 62 -8.49 -9.68 -9.17
C PRO A 62 -8.83 -8.51 -10.11
N ILE A 63 -7.87 -8.01 -10.91
CA ILE A 63 -8.14 -7.01 -11.95
C ILE A 63 -9.03 -7.61 -13.05
N ASN A 64 -8.70 -8.81 -13.53
CA ASN A 64 -9.46 -9.45 -14.60
C ASN A 64 -10.84 -9.96 -14.17
N SER A 65 -11.00 -10.30 -12.87
CA SER A 65 -12.24 -10.85 -12.34
C SER A 65 -13.19 -9.81 -11.74
N SER A 66 -12.91 -8.51 -11.87
CA SER A 66 -13.68 -7.41 -11.24
C SER A 66 -13.78 -7.48 -9.70
N ASN A 67 -12.89 -8.24 -9.05
CA ASN A 67 -12.82 -8.31 -7.58
C ASN A 67 -12.04 -7.13 -6.98
N LEU A 68 -11.43 -6.30 -7.83
CA LEU A 68 -10.77 -5.05 -7.48
C LEU A 68 -11.37 -3.92 -8.32
N SER A 69 -11.87 -2.88 -7.66
CA SER A 69 -12.35 -1.65 -8.31
C SER A 69 -11.56 -0.46 -7.78
N ILE A 70 -11.06 0.38 -8.69
CA ILE A 70 -10.40 1.65 -8.35
C ILE A 70 -11.46 2.74 -8.43
N LEU A 71 -11.65 3.48 -7.34
CA LEU A 71 -12.70 4.49 -7.24
C LEU A 71 -12.29 5.80 -7.91
N ASP A 72 -13.27 6.52 -8.49
CA ASP A 72 -13.05 7.71 -9.32
C ASP A 72 -12.45 8.92 -8.59
N PHE A 73 -12.39 8.90 -7.25
CA PHE A 73 -11.66 9.92 -6.49
C PHE A 73 -10.14 9.69 -6.45
N SER A 74 -9.65 8.61 -7.08
CA SER A 74 -8.23 8.30 -7.17
C SER A 74 -7.51 9.26 -8.13
N SER A 75 -6.23 9.54 -7.86
CA SER A 75 -5.43 10.39 -8.74
C SER A 75 -5.33 9.79 -10.15
N LYS A 76 -5.59 10.61 -11.17
CA LYS A 76 -5.38 10.21 -12.58
C LYS A 76 -3.94 9.75 -12.84
N SER A 77 -2.95 10.33 -12.15
CA SER A 77 -1.55 9.91 -12.28
C SER A 77 -1.32 8.51 -11.70
N ALA A 78 -1.91 8.20 -10.55
CA ALA A 78 -1.80 6.88 -9.91
C ALA A 78 -2.53 5.80 -10.72
N ILE A 79 -3.70 6.13 -11.28
CA ILE A 79 -4.40 5.24 -12.23
C ILE A 79 -3.52 5.00 -13.47
N ALA A 80 -2.93 6.05 -14.03
CA ALA A 80 -2.07 5.93 -15.20
C ALA A 80 -0.83 5.08 -14.91
N ASP A 81 -0.21 5.23 -13.74
CA ASP A 81 0.91 4.39 -13.25
C ASP A 81 0.53 2.90 -13.25
N ILE A 82 -0.62 2.57 -12.65
CA ILE A 82 -1.14 1.19 -12.60
C ILE A 82 -1.34 0.59 -13.99
N TYR A 83 -1.99 1.31 -14.91
CA TYR A 83 -2.29 0.78 -16.24
C TYR A 83 -1.13 0.87 -17.24
N LYS A 84 -0.10 1.68 -16.97
CA LYS A 84 1.09 1.79 -17.83
C LYS A 84 2.15 0.72 -17.54
N TYR A 85 2.06 0.04 -16.40
CA TYR A 85 3.04 -0.97 -16.01
C TYR A 85 3.18 -2.07 -17.08
N LYS A 86 4.42 -2.29 -17.52
CA LYS A 86 4.77 -3.32 -18.52
C LYS A 86 5.87 -4.27 -18.06
N GLY A 87 6.37 -4.12 -16.83
CA GLY A 87 7.47 -4.90 -16.29
C GLY A 87 8.82 -4.62 -16.95
N ASP A 88 8.98 -3.49 -17.64
CA ASP A 88 10.17 -3.14 -18.42
C ASP A 88 11.21 -2.30 -17.67
N SER A 89 11.04 -2.12 -16.35
CA SER A 89 11.90 -1.31 -15.44
C SER A 89 12.09 0.17 -15.83
N LYS A 90 11.33 0.65 -16.83
CA LYS A 90 11.44 2.01 -17.38
C LYS A 90 10.25 2.90 -17.02
N SER A 91 9.17 2.29 -16.58
CA SER A 91 7.95 2.96 -16.14
C SER A 91 7.97 3.13 -14.62
N ASP A 92 7.41 4.23 -14.15
CA ASP A 92 7.04 4.38 -12.75
C ASP A 92 6.08 3.24 -12.36
N ASP A 93 6.28 2.68 -11.16
CA ASP A 93 5.51 1.53 -10.68
C ASP A 93 5.15 1.61 -9.19
N ASP A 94 5.30 2.80 -8.58
CA ASP A 94 5.06 3.02 -7.16
C ASP A 94 3.60 2.73 -6.76
N SER A 95 2.63 3.10 -7.61
CA SER A 95 1.21 2.92 -7.30
C SER A 95 0.81 1.46 -7.46
N ILE A 96 1.29 0.77 -8.50
CA ILE A 96 0.98 -0.66 -8.70
C ILE A 96 1.70 -1.55 -7.69
N ASP A 97 2.94 -1.23 -7.29
CA ASP A 97 3.63 -1.98 -6.25
C ASP A 97 2.92 -1.80 -4.90
N SER A 98 2.57 -0.57 -4.54
CA SER A 98 1.81 -0.27 -3.31
C SER A 98 0.46 -1.00 -3.28
N LEU A 99 -0.27 -1.00 -4.41
CA LEU A 99 -1.53 -1.73 -4.54
C LEU A 99 -1.34 -3.23 -4.39
N SER A 100 -0.29 -3.79 -5.00
CA SER A 100 0.02 -5.22 -4.93
C SER A 100 0.39 -5.64 -3.50
N ALA A 101 1.18 -4.83 -2.80
CA ALA A 101 1.53 -5.08 -1.42
C ALA A 101 0.30 -5.07 -0.51
N LEU A 102 -0.58 -4.06 -0.67
CA LEU A 102 -1.82 -3.97 0.08
C LEU A 102 -2.74 -5.15 -0.18
N TYR A 103 -2.93 -5.54 -1.44
CA TYR A 103 -3.77 -6.68 -1.80
C TYR A 103 -3.28 -7.97 -1.11
N MET A 104 -1.98 -8.22 -1.13
CA MET A 104 -1.39 -9.37 -0.44
C MET A 104 -1.57 -9.31 1.08
N LEU A 105 -1.39 -8.12 1.69
CA LEU A 105 -1.61 -7.91 3.13
C LEU A 105 -3.05 -8.22 3.56
N LEU A 106 -4.02 -7.97 2.70
CA LEU A 106 -5.44 -8.19 2.97
C LEU A 106 -5.91 -9.62 2.65
N THR A 107 -5.29 -10.30 1.70
CA THR A 107 -5.81 -11.59 1.17
C THR A 107 -5.01 -12.81 1.59
N LEU A 108 -3.72 -12.66 1.90
CA LEU A 108 -2.90 -13.79 2.30
C LEU A 108 -3.09 -14.13 3.78
N ASN A 109 -3.04 -15.43 4.06
CA ASN A 109 -2.99 -15.91 5.45
C ASN A 109 -1.63 -15.60 6.09
N LYS A 110 -1.53 -15.79 7.41
CA LYS A 110 -0.32 -15.47 8.19
C LYS A 110 0.93 -16.24 7.77
N SER A 111 0.82 -17.50 7.32
CA SER A 111 1.99 -18.27 6.89
C SER A 111 2.50 -17.77 5.53
N SER A 112 1.60 -17.52 4.57
CA SER A 112 1.92 -16.95 3.28
C SER A 112 2.50 -15.53 3.40
N LEU A 113 1.96 -14.68 4.28
CA LEU A 113 2.48 -13.32 4.50
C LEU A 113 3.95 -13.30 4.91
N LYS A 114 4.39 -14.27 5.73
CA LYS A 114 5.79 -14.38 6.17
C LYS A 114 6.77 -14.68 5.03
N ALA A 115 6.29 -15.23 3.91
CA ALA A 115 7.10 -15.47 2.73
C ALA A 115 7.31 -14.18 1.90
N HIS A 116 6.43 -13.18 2.05
CA HIS A 116 6.43 -11.97 1.23
C HIS A 116 6.84 -10.71 1.97
N PHE A 117 6.61 -10.66 3.29
CA PHE A 117 6.87 -9.49 4.12
C PHE A 117 7.58 -9.88 5.42
N THR A 118 8.46 -8.98 5.86
CA THR A 118 9.01 -8.97 7.22
C THR A 118 8.50 -7.75 7.97
N LYS A 119 8.74 -7.70 9.29
CA LYS A 119 8.38 -6.57 10.17
C LYS A 119 6.89 -6.21 10.21
N ILE A 120 5.98 -7.18 10.12
CA ILE A 120 4.55 -6.94 10.39
C ILE A 120 4.36 -6.74 11.91
N ARG A 121 4.66 -5.55 12.41
CA ARG A 121 4.42 -5.11 13.80
C ARG A 121 3.61 -3.81 13.74
N PHE A 122 2.77 -3.59 14.74
CA PHE A 122 1.94 -2.38 14.82
C PHE A 122 2.65 -1.31 15.66
N ILE A 123 2.49 -0.06 15.26
CA ILE A 123 2.87 1.16 15.99
C ILE A 123 1.61 1.98 16.29
#